data_AF-A0A2N6FG21-F1
#
_entry.id   AF-A0A2N6FG21-F1
#
_cell.length_a   1.000
_cell.length_b   1.000
_cell.length_c   1.000
_cell.angle_alpha   90.00
_cell.angle_beta   90.00
_cell.angle_gamma   90.00
#
_symmetry.space_group_name_H-M   'P 1'
#
loop_
_entity.id
_entity.type
_entity.pdbx_description
1 polymer ?
#
loop_
_entity_poly.entity_id
_entity_poly.type
_entity_poly.pdbx_seq_one_letter_code
_entity_poly.pdbx_strand_id
1 'polypeptide(L)'
;MEEGTNHLQNRIENLEGQVSDLQQRLNEVESRLDKAGVKKSAAKKGQLEDKIRSRITSDEVINWLDTSFLMPRIATTSFILVLAIALRTLTDSGTIGHNIGSGLGIAYGFILLVIGWSGYGRNSIQAPVFTLWGTIVLTAIIVETHRVFNAIPAELAYMGFILLGLATAVISRQHRVALPILVGTLGMSIGGFAIDYPNPIFPYLVFLLIAANMLTVFATRLMRASWIRWLLLVLTIFMFQIWALKLTIYLGKTAPGDLEFAIRGFLPLIALIGLMYVGISFFGVLGKIQERISKFDVALPVINVIWIFLFSRYVLSHGLGDPTTFGLVASLIALGHLGLAWLIGRREEKVTGGATSFGLAGGTLLAFALPMGIGNTLVSSTILAVVAFGGAWLAQKWESGGIRYVSYLMQIYAAGALILALSKTEMSQPSLIGATASALMAAIAIWHYYWCRENPPTAGMETFKTFDKKDRGAAFVLVAALLSGFFTVRVGIYQGLAMLGFRSSASFSSGQSVLIIGAAAIMMYLGVRLTNRELRTIGILLLLAGACKVFLSDVISLNGMPLMVSLFSFGLCAIFIQFMNHRWSKKKKEQGGAVSGP
;
A
#
# COMPACT_ATOMS: atom_id res chain seq x y z
N MET A 1 -47.19 52.97 -17.77
CA MET A 1 -46.11 52.11 -18.33
C MET A 1 -44.78 52.85 -18.44
N GLU A 2 -44.75 54.18 -18.56
CA GLU A 2 -43.49 54.97 -18.63
C GLU A 2 -42.67 55.05 -17.33
N GLU A 3 -43.28 54.97 -16.14
CA GLU A 3 -42.52 55.07 -14.87
C GLU A 3 -41.68 53.82 -14.54
N GLY A 4 -42.14 52.63 -14.96
CA GLY A 4 -41.42 51.37 -14.71
C GLY A 4 -40.16 51.20 -15.58
N THR A 5 -40.21 51.71 -16.81
CA THR A 5 -39.08 51.69 -17.75
C THR A 5 -37.97 52.64 -17.31
N ASN A 6 -38.31 53.84 -16.82
CA ASN A 6 -37.32 54.82 -16.35
C ASN A 6 -36.57 54.34 -15.09
N HIS A 7 -37.25 53.64 -14.17
CA HIS A 7 -36.60 53.08 -12.98
C HIS A 7 -35.64 51.92 -13.31
N LEU A 8 -35.99 51.07 -14.29
CA LEU A 8 -35.10 50.01 -14.76
C LEU A 8 -33.89 50.59 -15.51
N GLN A 9 -34.10 51.63 -16.33
CA GLN A 9 -33.03 52.28 -17.07
C GLN A 9 -32.02 52.96 -16.14
N ASN A 10 -32.49 53.66 -15.10
CA ASN A 10 -31.62 54.23 -14.07
C ASN A 10 -30.86 53.16 -13.26
N ARG A 11 -31.46 51.99 -13.00
CA ARG A 11 -30.76 50.88 -12.34
C ARG A 11 -29.70 50.24 -13.24
N ILE A 12 -29.98 50.13 -14.54
CA ILE A 12 -29.02 49.59 -15.51
C ILE A 12 -27.84 50.56 -15.65
N GLU A 13 -28.06 51.86 -15.78
CA GLU A 13 -26.97 52.85 -15.84
C GLU A 13 -26.12 52.85 -14.57
N ASN A 14 -26.74 52.72 -13.38
CA ASN A 14 -26.00 52.65 -12.13
C ASN A 14 -25.19 51.34 -12.01
N LEU A 15 -25.73 50.21 -12.50
CA LEU A 15 -25.01 48.94 -12.53
C LEU A 15 -23.87 48.95 -13.56
N GLU A 16 -24.07 49.56 -14.72
CA GLU A 16 -23.01 49.75 -15.72
C GLU A 16 -21.89 50.65 -15.19
N GLY A 17 -22.24 51.72 -14.45
CA GLY A 17 -21.28 52.56 -13.75
C GLY A 17 -20.46 51.80 -12.70
N GLN A 18 -21.10 50.94 -11.90
CA GLN A 18 -20.40 50.12 -10.90
C GLN A 18 -19.50 49.05 -11.51
N VAL A 19 -19.94 48.40 -12.60
CA VAL A 19 -19.13 47.43 -13.33
C VAL A 19 -17.92 48.09 -13.97
N SER A 20 -18.09 49.31 -14.52
CA SER A 20 -16.99 50.08 -15.11
C SER A 20 -15.94 50.48 -14.06
N ASP A 21 -16.35 51.00 -12.89
CA ASP A 21 -15.43 51.35 -11.79
C ASP A 21 -14.68 50.11 -11.27
N LEU A 22 -15.36 48.96 -11.14
CA LEU A 22 -14.73 47.71 -10.74
C LEU A 22 -13.72 47.19 -11.77
N GLN A 23 -14.02 47.31 -13.07
CA GLN A 23 -13.08 46.96 -14.13
C GLN A 23 -11.86 47.87 -14.14
N GLN A 24 -12.04 49.17 -13.90
CA GLN A 24 -10.94 50.11 -13.82
C GLN A 24 -10.02 49.81 -12.64
N ARG A 25 -10.58 49.51 -11.46
CA ARG A 25 -9.81 49.11 -10.28
C ARG A 25 -9.10 47.77 -10.46
N LEU A 26 -9.73 46.81 -11.13
CA LEU A 26 -9.10 45.52 -11.46
C LEU A 26 -7.88 45.71 -12.36
N ASN A 27 -8.02 46.52 -13.41
CA ASN A 27 -6.93 46.82 -14.35
C ASN A 27 -5.79 47.59 -13.68
N GLU A 28 -6.10 48.49 -12.74
CA GLU A 28 -5.08 49.20 -11.96
C GLU A 28 -4.30 48.25 -11.03
N VAL A 29 -4.99 47.28 -10.41
CA VAL A 29 -4.35 46.26 -9.55
C VAL A 29 -3.51 45.29 -10.37
N GLU A 30 -3.99 44.84 -11.54
CA GLU A 30 -3.21 43.99 -12.46
C GLU A 30 -1.97 44.73 -12.98
N SER A 31 -2.10 46.00 -13.35
CA SER A 31 -0.97 46.84 -13.78
C SER A 31 0.09 47.01 -12.68
N ARG A 32 -0.34 47.16 -11.41
CA ARG A 32 0.56 47.23 -10.25
C ARG A 32 1.24 45.89 -9.97
N LEU A 33 0.57 44.76 -10.21
CA LEU A 33 1.15 43.42 -10.07
C LEU A 33 2.17 43.09 -11.16
N ASP A 34 1.93 43.49 -12.41
CA ASP A 34 2.86 43.27 -13.53
C ASP A 34 4.13 44.12 -13.39
N LYS A 35 4.02 45.34 -12.86
CA LYS A 35 5.19 46.17 -12.53
C LYS A 35 6.02 45.63 -11.35
N ALA A 36 5.45 44.77 -10.50
CA ALA A 36 6.13 44.17 -9.36
C ALA A 36 6.93 42.89 -9.69
N GLY A 37 6.96 42.44 -10.95
CA GLY A 37 7.84 41.35 -11.39
C GLY A 37 7.57 39.98 -10.76
N VAL A 38 6.37 39.77 -10.19
CA VAL A 38 6.00 38.51 -9.53
C VAL A 38 5.65 37.45 -10.58
N LYS A 39 6.68 36.72 -11.04
CA LYS A 39 6.48 35.48 -11.78
C LYS A 39 5.82 34.41 -10.89
N LYS A 40 4.58 34.07 -11.30
CA LYS A 40 3.85 32.79 -11.18
C LYS A 40 3.49 32.24 -9.79
N SER A 41 2.22 31.78 -9.77
CA SER A 41 1.77 30.53 -9.15
C SER A 41 1.31 30.56 -7.70
N ALA A 42 0.03 30.89 -7.48
CA ALA A 42 -0.75 30.36 -6.35
C ALA A 42 -2.28 30.53 -6.50
N ALA A 43 -2.76 31.53 -7.26
CA ALA A 43 -4.17 31.92 -7.23
C ALA A 43 -5.16 30.96 -7.93
N LYS A 44 -4.71 30.10 -8.87
CA LYS A 44 -5.61 29.11 -9.51
C LYS A 44 -5.89 27.85 -8.68
N LYS A 45 -5.19 27.68 -7.55
CA LYS A 45 -5.46 26.61 -6.58
C LYS A 45 -6.42 27.10 -5.49
N GLY A 46 -6.19 28.32 -4.99
CA GLY A 46 -7.08 28.99 -4.04
C GLY A 46 -8.45 29.34 -4.63
N GLN A 47 -8.53 29.87 -5.86
CA GLN A 47 -9.83 30.16 -6.48
C GLN A 47 -10.59 28.91 -6.95
N LEU A 48 -9.95 27.75 -7.13
CA LEU A 48 -10.67 26.50 -7.38
C LEU A 48 -11.16 25.91 -6.04
N GLU A 49 -10.36 25.98 -4.98
CA GLU A 49 -10.76 25.52 -3.64
C GLU A 49 -11.83 26.43 -3.01
N ASP A 50 -11.78 27.75 -3.20
CA ASP A 50 -12.80 28.69 -2.73
C ASP A 50 -14.05 28.70 -3.61
N LYS A 51 -13.95 28.43 -4.93
CA LYS A 51 -15.12 28.22 -5.79
C LYS A 51 -15.76 26.83 -5.59
N ILE A 52 -15.04 25.89 -4.98
CA ILE A 52 -15.57 24.60 -4.48
C ILE A 52 -16.14 24.76 -3.05
N ARG A 53 -15.59 25.63 -2.20
CA ARG A 53 -16.08 25.89 -0.83
C ARG A 53 -17.25 26.88 -0.74
N SER A 54 -17.39 27.83 -1.67
CA SER A 54 -18.43 28.87 -1.64
C SER A 54 -19.68 28.56 -2.48
N ARG A 55 -19.80 27.34 -3.01
CA ARG A 55 -21.00 26.84 -3.72
C ARG A 55 -21.79 25.79 -2.93
N ILE A 56 -21.78 25.95 -1.61
CA ILE A 56 -22.72 25.27 -0.71
C ILE A 56 -23.25 26.36 0.23
N THR A 57 -23.95 27.32 -0.33
CA THR A 57 -24.88 28.16 0.43
C THR A 57 -26.10 27.31 0.78
N SER A 58 -26.61 27.43 2.00
CA SER A 58 -27.78 26.70 2.50
C SER A 58 -29.01 26.79 1.58
N ASP A 59 -29.10 27.85 0.77
CA ASP A 59 -30.16 28.01 -0.25
C ASP A 59 -30.01 27.09 -1.47
N GLU A 60 -28.82 26.60 -1.80
CA GLU A 60 -28.59 25.64 -2.89
C GLU A 60 -28.93 24.20 -2.44
N VAL A 61 -28.77 23.92 -1.13
CA VAL A 61 -29.23 22.68 -0.48
C VAL A 61 -30.75 22.68 -0.30
N ILE A 62 -31.36 23.84 -0.02
CA ILE A 62 -32.82 24.01 0.05
C ILE A 62 -33.47 24.03 -1.34
N ASN A 63 -32.81 24.57 -2.38
CA ASN A 63 -33.26 24.43 -3.77
C ASN A 63 -33.06 23.00 -4.32
N TRP A 64 -32.08 22.24 -3.82
CA TRP A 64 -31.95 20.81 -4.14
C TRP A 64 -33.04 19.96 -3.47
N LEU A 65 -33.59 20.45 -2.35
CA LEU A 65 -34.79 19.95 -1.68
C LEU A 65 -36.10 20.40 -2.35
N ASP A 66 -36.05 21.18 -3.44
CA ASP A 66 -37.23 21.67 -4.14
C ASP A 66 -37.94 20.57 -4.97
N THR A 67 -38.69 19.78 -4.22
CA THR A 67 -40.08 19.33 -4.42
C THR A 67 -40.49 18.50 -5.65
N SER A 68 -39.82 18.54 -6.80
CA SER A 68 -40.30 17.80 -8.00
C SER A 68 -39.75 16.36 -8.10
N PHE A 69 -38.53 16.10 -7.63
CA PHE A 69 -37.89 14.77 -7.75
C PHE A 69 -37.78 14.00 -6.43
N LEU A 70 -37.83 14.68 -5.28
CA LEU A 70 -37.56 14.08 -3.98
C LEU A 70 -38.84 13.55 -3.31
N MET A 71 -39.94 14.31 -3.35
CA MET A 71 -41.22 13.92 -2.78
C MET A 71 -41.78 12.61 -3.38
N PRO A 72 -41.80 12.41 -4.71
CA PRO A 72 -42.26 11.15 -5.29
C PRO A 72 -41.41 9.96 -4.85
N ARG A 73 -40.08 10.14 -4.69
CA ARG A 73 -39.19 9.08 -4.22
C ARG A 73 -39.49 8.71 -2.78
N ILE A 74 -39.65 9.70 -1.89
CA ILE A 74 -39.99 9.47 -0.47
C ILE A 74 -41.37 8.80 -0.33
N ALA A 75 -42.35 9.19 -1.14
CA ALA A 75 -43.65 8.54 -1.16
C ALA A 75 -43.54 7.07 -1.58
N THR A 76 -42.79 6.79 -2.66
CA THR A 76 -42.53 5.41 -3.11
C THR A 76 -41.77 4.59 -2.07
N THR A 77 -40.74 5.15 -1.41
CA THR A 77 -40.03 4.44 -0.33
C THR A 77 -40.96 4.09 0.83
N SER A 78 -41.83 5.02 1.21
CA SER A 78 -42.79 4.82 2.31
C SER A 78 -43.79 3.72 1.97
N PHE A 79 -44.34 3.72 0.75
CA PHE A 79 -45.25 2.67 0.30
C PHE A 79 -44.58 1.28 0.26
N ILE A 80 -43.35 1.21 -0.24
CA ILE A 80 -42.55 -0.04 -0.26
C ILE A 80 -42.35 -0.56 1.17
N LEU A 81 -41.95 0.33 2.09
CA LEU A 81 -41.69 -0.03 3.48
C LEU A 81 -42.96 -0.47 4.22
N VAL A 82 -44.08 0.21 4.03
CA VAL A 82 -45.36 -0.17 4.65
C VAL A 82 -45.76 -1.58 4.23
N LEU A 83 -45.64 -1.91 2.94
CA LEU A 83 -45.95 -3.25 2.45
C LEU A 83 -44.98 -4.31 2.99
N ALA A 84 -43.68 -4.00 3.06
CA ALA A 84 -42.69 -4.88 3.66
C ALA A 84 -42.97 -5.14 5.15
N ILE A 85 -43.31 -4.09 5.91
CA ILE A 85 -43.66 -4.19 7.34
C ILE A 85 -44.98 -4.95 7.53
N ALA A 86 -45.98 -4.74 6.68
CA ALA A 86 -47.23 -5.48 6.73
C ALA A 86 -47.01 -6.98 6.53
N LEU A 87 -46.23 -7.37 5.51
CA LEU A 87 -45.86 -8.77 5.26
C LEU A 87 -45.09 -9.39 6.43
N ARG A 88 -44.15 -8.63 7.02
CA ARG A 88 -43.43 -9.03 8.23
C ARG A 88 -44.39 -9.24 9.40
N THR A 89 -45.28 -8.28 9.65
CA THR A 89 -46.24 -8.34 10.76
C THR A 89 -47.17 -9.54 10.65
N LEU A 90 -47.64 -9.88 9.45
CA LEU A 90 -48.47 -11.06 9.19
C LEU A 90 -47.73 -12.39 9.43
N THR A 91 -46.41 -12.38 9.23
CA THR A 91 -45.55 -13.54 9.51
C THR A 91 -45.29 -13.66 11.01
N ASP A 92 -44.98 -12.54 11.68
CA ASP A 92 -44.74 -12.47 13.13
C ASP A 92 -46.01 -12.77 13.95
N SER A 93 -47.20 -12.41 13.46
CA SER A 93 -48.48 -12.72 14.11
C SER A 93 -48.90 -14.18 13.98
N GLY A 94 -48.13 -15.02 13.27
CA GLY A 94 -48.45 -16.42 12.99
C GLY A 94 -49.64 -16.61 12.06
N THR A 95 -50.17 -15.55 11.45
CA THR A 95 -51.28 -15.62 10.48
C THR A 95 -50.84 -16.32 9.19
N ILE A 96 -49.59 -16.13 8.80
CA ILE A 96 -48.94 -16.85 7.70
C ILE A 96 -47.76 -17.63 8.29
N GLY A 97 -47.65 -18.93 8.01
CA GLY A 97 -46.53 -19.74 8.48
C GLY A 97 -45.17 -19.21 7.95
N HIS A 98 -44.11 -19.34 8.75
CA HIS A 98 -42.80 -18.73 8.46
C HIS A 98 -42.23 -19.07 7.08
N ASN A 99 -42.43 -20.30 6.58
CA ASN A 99 -42.00 -20.71 5.23
C ASN A 99 -42.72 -19.94 4.12
N ILE A 100 -44.04 -19.74 4.26
CA ILE A 100 -44.87 -19.03 3.28
C ILE A 100 -44.57 -17.52 3.37
N GLY A 101 -44.46 -16.98 4.59
CA GLY A 101 -44.10 -15.57 4.81
C GLY A 101 -42.73 -15.22 4.22
N SER A 102 -41.74 -16.09 4.41
CA SER A 102 -40.40 -15.93 3.82
C SER A 102 -40.44 -16.00 2.29
N GLY A 103 -41.20 -16.93 1.72
CA GLY A 103 -41.41 -17.03 0.27
C GLY A 103 -42.07 -15.79 -0.33
N LEU A 104 -43.11 -15.27 0.32
CA LEU A 104 -43.78 -14.02 -0.08
C LEU A 104 -42.83 -12.82 0.01
N GLY A 105 -42.00 -12.77 1.05
CA GLY A 105 -40.97 -11.74 1.20
C GLY A 105 -39.93 -11.76 0.08
N ILE A 106 -39.40 -12.95 -0.26
CA ILE A 106 -38.45 -13.12 -1.37
C ILE A 106 -39.12 -12.72 -2.70
N ALA A 107 -40.34 -13.16 -2.93
CA ALA A 107 -41.12 -12.81 -4.12
C ALA A 107 -41.34 -11.30 -4.22
N TYR A 108 -41.65 -10.64 -3.10
CA TYR A 108 -41.80 -9.18 -3.04
C TYR A 108 -40.52 -8.44 -3.42
N GLY A 109 -39.39 -8.80 -2.82
CA GLY A 109 -38.08 -8.22 -3.17
C GLY A 109 -37.72 -8.42 -4.65
N PHE A 110 -38.02 -9.61 -5.19
CA PHE A 110 -37.81 -9.91 -6.60
C PHE A 110 -38.70 -9.08 -7.53
N ILE A 111 -39.98 -8.91 -7.20
CA ILE A 111 -40.92 -8.06 -7.96
C ILE A 111 -40.41 -6.61 -8.01
N LEU A 112 -39.92 -6.07 -6.89
CA LEU A 112 -39.33 -4.72 -6.88
C LEU A 112 -38.11 -4.60 -7.82
N LEU A 113 -37.25 -5.63 -7.87
CA LEU A 113 -36.13 -5.66 -8.81
C LEU A 113 -36.59 -5.72 -10.27
N VAL A 114 -37.62 -6.51 -10.59
CA VAL A 114 -38.19 -6.60 -11.94
C VAL A 114 -38.83 -5.27 -12.36
N ILE A 115 -39.58 -4.63 -11.47
CA ILE A 115 -40.16 -3.29 -11.71
C ILE A 115 -39.05 -2.27 -11.94
N GLY A 116 -38.00 -2.30 -11.11
CA GLY A 116 -36.83 -1.44 -11.29
C GLY A 116 -36.11 -1.69 -12.61
N TRP A 117 -35.95 -2.95 -13.02
CA TRP A 117 -35.33 -3.34 -14.28
C TRP A 117 -36.12 -2.84 -15.51
N SER A 118 -37.45 -3.03 -15.50
CA SER A 118 -38.34 -2.50 -16.54
C SER A 118 -38.36 -0.96 -16.54
N GLY A 119 -38.36 -0.35 -15.36
CA GLY A 119 -38.34 1.09 -15.17
C GLY A 119 -37.08 1.75 -15.76
N TYR A 120 -35.91 1.13 -15.63
CA TYR A 120 -34.69 1.61 -16.28
C TYR A 120 -34.81 1.58 -17.82
N GLY A 121 -35.43 0.56 -18.39
CA GLY A 121 -35.68 0.49 -19.84
C GLY A 121 -36.64 1.58 -20.34
N ARG A 122 -37.48 2.13 -19.47
CA ARG A 122 -38.42 3.22 -19.76
C ARG A 122 -37.93 4.60 -19.30
N ASN A 123 -36.67 4.72 -18.87
CA ASN A 123 -36.11 5.96 -18.28
C ASN A 123 -36.95 6.55 -17.12
N SER A 124 -37.58 5.68 -16.32
CA SER A 124 -38.39 6.12 -15.17
C SER A 124 -37.53 6.70 -14.04
N ILE A 125 -37.96 7.84 -13.50
CA ILE A 125 -37.32 8.53 -12.36
C ILE A 125 -37.29 7.67 -11.09
N GLN A 126 -38.22 6.71 -10.96
CA GLN A 126 -38.40 5.85 -9.79
C GLN A 126 -37.60 4.54 -9.87
N ALA A 127 -37.08 4.15 -11.04
CA ALA A 127 -36.33 2.90 -11.21
C ALA A 127 -35.16 2.72 -10.22
N PRO A 128 -34.38 3.78 -9.87
CA PRO A 128 -33.36 3.70 -8.83
C PRO A 128 -33.90 3.32 -7.46
N VAL A 129 -35.09 3.82 -7.09
CA VAL A 129 -35.72 3.55 -5.79
C VAL A 129 -36.16 2.10 -5.69
N PHE A 130 -36.83 1.58 -6.71
CA PHE A 130 -37.26 0.18 -6.76
C PHE A 130 -36.07 -0.79 -6.73
N THR A 131 -35.00 -0.50 -7.47
CA THR A 131 -33.80 -1.36 -7.44
C THR A 131 -33.04 -1.29 -6.11
N LEU A 132 -32.92 -0.11 -5.51
CA LEU A 132 -32.29 0.09 -4.20
C LEU A 132 -33.04 -0.70 -3.12
N TRP A 133 -34.35 -0.46 -2.98
CA TRP A 133 -35.16 -1.13 -1.95
C TRP A 133 -35.40 -2.59 -2.25
N GLY A 134 -35.59 -2.99 -3.50
CA GLY A 134 -35.67 -4.40 -3.88
C GLY A 134 -34.42 -5.17 -3.45
N THR A 135 -33.24 -4.57 -3.60
CA THR A 135 -31.98 -5.16 -3.14
C THR A 135 -31.90 -5.21 -1.61
N ILE A 136 -32.16 -4.09 -0.92
CA ILE A 136 -32.08 -4.01 0.56
C ILE A 136 -33.06 -4.98 1.22
N VAL A 137 -34.32 -4.99 0.75
CA VAL A 137 -35.38 -5.85 1.27
C VAL A 137 -35.03 -7.32 1.02
N LEU A 138 -34.57 -7.67 -0.19
CA LEU A 138 -34.19 -9.04 -0.48
C LEU A 138 -32.99 -9.50 0.36
N THR A 139 -31.99 -8.63 0.56
CA THR A 139 -30.87 -8.90 1.47
C THR A 139 -31.36 -9.15 2.90
N ALA A 140 -32.20 -8.26 3.44
CA ALA A 140 -32.72 -8.38 4.79
C ALA A 140 -33.54 -9.67 4.99
N ILE A 141 -34.39 -10.01 4.02
CA ILE A 141 -35.25 -11.19 4.09
C ILE A 141 -34.41 -12.47 4.00
N ILE A 142 -33.38 -12.54 3.16
CA ILE A 142 -32.47 -13.70 3.13
C ILE A 142 -31.79 -13.89 4.48
N VAL A 143 -31.27 -12.81 5.09
CA VAL A 143 -30.64 -12.88 6.42
C VAL A 143 -31.63 -13.39 7.46
N GLU A 144 -32.83 -12.83 7.49
CA GLU A 144 -33.87 -13.16 8.46
C GLU A 144 -34.40 -14.59 8.29
N THR A 145 -34.69 -14.99 7.05
CA THR A 145 -35.19 -16.33 6.72
C THR A 145 -34.20 -17.41 7.18
N HIS A 146 -32.90 -17.13 7.04
CA HIS A 146 -31.86 -18.03 7.50
C HIS A 146 -31.70 -17.99 9.02
N ARG A 147 -31.50 -16.81 9.61
CA ARG A 147 -31.09 -16.69 11.03
C ARG A 147 -32.22 -16.77 12.04
N VAL A 148 -33.37 -16.21 11.71
CA VAL A 148 -34.50 -16.08 12.63
C VAL A 148 -35.47 -17.24 12.42
N PHE A 149 -35.83 -17.50 11.17
CA PHE A 149 -36.84 -18.50 10.84
C PHE A 149 -36.28 -19.90 10.57
N ASN A 150 -34.96 -20.06 10.40
CA ASN A 150 -34.31 -21.32 10.03
C ASN A 150 -34.98 -22.03 8.84
N ALA A 151 -35.61 -21.26 7.94
CA ALA A 151 -36.44 -21.79 6.86
C ALA A 151 -35.64 -22.07 5.59
N ILE A 152 -34.45 -21.46 5.44
CA ILE A 152 -33.51 -21.76 4.36
C ILE A 152 -32.17 -22.25 4.94
N PRO A 153 -31.58 -23.31 4.37
CA PRO A 153 -30.25 -23.76 4.73
C PRO A 153 -29.19 -22.76 4.25
N ALA A 154 -28.00 -22.80 4.84
CA ALA A 154 -26.95 -21.81 4.61
C ALA A 154 -26.52 -21.74 3.14
N GLU A 155 -26.45 -22.89 2.45
CA GLU A 155 -26.08 -22.99 1.05
C GLU A 155 -27.02 -22.17 0.16
N LEU A 156 -28.33 -22.24 0.41
CA LEU A 156 -29.33 -21.48 -0.33
C LEU A 156 -29.26 -19.98 0.00
N ALA A 157 -28.96 -19.61 1.24
CA ALA A 157 -28.77 -18.20 1.63
C ALA A 157 -27.57 -17.56 0.90
N TYR A 158 -26.43 -18.27 0.87
CA TYR A 158 -25.24 -17.84 0.13
C TYR A 158 -25.49 -17.72 -1.37
N MET A 159 -26.13 -18.72 -1.97
CA MET A 159 -26.52 -18.65 -3.39
C MET A 159 -27.48 -17.49 -3.65
N GLY A 160 -28.43 -17.22 -2.74
CA GLY A 160 -29.35 -16.09 -2.83
C GLY A 160 -28.62 -14.75 -2.92
N PHE A 161 -27.59 -14.54 -2.09
CA PHE A 161 -26.76 -13.33 -2.16
C PHE A 161 -25.94 -13.24 -3.44
N ILE A 162 -25.35 -14.34 -3.92
CA ILE A 162 -24.62 -14.36 -5.20
C ILE A 162 -25.56 -14.03 -6.36
N LEU A 163 -26.74 -14.65 -6.41
CA LEU A 163 -27.75 -14.42 -7.44
C LEU A 163 -28.25 -12.96 -7.41
N LEU A 164 -28.45 -12.38 -6.23
CA LEU A 164 -28.80 -10.97 -6.08
C LEU A 164 -27.70 -10.05 -6.63
N GLY A 165 -26.44 -10.31 -6.29
CA GLY A 165 -25.30 -9.58 -6.84
C GLY A 165 -25.20 -9.69 -8.36
N LEU A 166 -25.41 -10.89 -8.92
CA LEU A 166 -25.42 -11.12 -10.37
C LEU A 166 -26.59 -10.42 -11.06
N ALA A 167 -27.81 -10.53 -10.51
CA ALA A 167 -29.01 -9.91 -11.08
C ALA A 167 -28.85 -8.39 -11.17
N THR A 168 -28.41 -7.76 -10.08
CA THR A 168 -28.14 -6.32 -10.05
C THR A 168 -26.99 -5.90 -10.97
N ALA A 169 -25.97 -6.75 -11.15
CA ALA A 169 -24.92 -6.55 -12.13
C ALA A 169 -25.43 -6.63 -13.57
N VAL A 170 -26.34 -7.56 -13.88
CA VAL A 170 -27.00 -7.67 -15.19
C VAL A 170 -27.83 -6.42 -15.49
N ILE A 171 -28.64 -5.96 -14.54
CA ILE A 171 -29.41 -4.71 -14.67
C ILE A 171 -28.47 -3.54 -14.98
N SER A 172 -27.37 -3.44 -14.22
CA SER A 172 -26.37 -2.38 -14.39
C SER A 172 -25.69 -2.42 -15.76
N ARG A 173 -25.38 -3.63 -16.26
CA ARG A 173 -24.76 -3.84 -17.56
C ARG A 173 -25.70 -3.44 -18.70
N GLN A 174 -26.94 -3.91 -18.65
CA GLN A 174 -27.90 -3.70 -19.73
C GLN A 174 -28.27 -2.23 -19.88
N HIS A 175 -28.50 -1.54 -18.76
CA HIS A 175 -28.96 -0.15 -18.76
C HIS A 175 -27.83 0.87 -18.56
N ARG A 176 -26.58 0.41 -18.44
CA ARG A 176 -25.38 1.25 -18.19
C ARG A 176 -25.53 2.15 -16.95
N VAL A 177 -26.18 1.64 -15.91
CA VAL A 177 -26.40 2.39 -14.65
C VAL A 177 -25.59 1.77 -13.52
N ALA A 178 -25.05 2.63 -12.67
CA ALA A 178 -24.11 2.31 -11.61
C ALA A 178 -24.75 1.77 -10.31
N LEU A 179 -25.91 2.30 -9.95
CA LEU A 179 -26.52 2.09 -8.63
C LEU A 179 -26.81 0.62 -8.32
N PRO A 180 -27.43 -0.18 -9.23
CA PRO A 180 -27.84 -1.53 -8.86
C PRO A 180 -26.66 -2.41 -8.47
N ILE A 181 -25.56 -2.40 -9.24
CA ILE A 181 -24.38 -3.21 -8.93
C ILE A 181 -23.70 -2.77 -7.64
N LEU A 182 -23.71 -1.48 -7.32
CA LEU A 182 -23.16 -0.97 -6.06
C LEU A 182 -23.96 -1.52 -4.88
N VAL A 183 -25.28 -1.35 -4.90
CA VAL A 183 -26.15 -1.79 -3.80
C VAL A 183 -26.17 -3.31 -3.71
N GLY A 184 -26.19 -4.02 -4.84
CA GLY A 184 -26.16 -5.48 -4.88
C GLY A 184 -24.86 -6.06 -4.34
N THR A 185 -23.73 -5.45 -4.70
CA THR A 185 -22.43 -5.91 -4.20
C THR A 185 -22.26 -5.61 -2.70
N LEU A 186 -22.71 -4.45 -2.22
CA LEU A 186 -22.71 -4.15 -0.78
C LEU A 186 -23.69 -5.05 -0.01
N GLY A 187 -24.89 -5.24 -0.56
CA GLY A 187 -25.94 -6.08 0.02
C GLY A 187 -25.50 -7.53 0.15
N MET A 188 -24.88 -8.11 -0.88
CA MET A 188 -24.35 -9.47 -0.78
C MET A 188 -23.23 -9.57 0.26
N SER A 189 -22.31 -8.61 0.34
CA SER A 189 -21.18 -8.67 1.26
C SER A 189 -21.59 -8.44 2.72
N ILE A 190 -22.46 -7.47 2.99
CA ILE A 190 -22.98 -7.20 4.33
C ILE A 190 -23.96 -8.30 4.76
N GLY A 191 -24.81 -8.78 3.84
CA GLY A 191 -25.74 -9.89 4.09
C GLY A 191 -25.01 -11.20 4.41
N GLY A 192 -23.95 -11.51 3.67
CA GLY A 192 -23.06 -12.65 3.95
C GLY A 192 -22.42 -12.56 5.34
N PHE A 193 -21.90 -11.39 5.71
CA PHE A 193 -21.40 -11.16 7.06
C PHE A 193 -22.49 -11.35 8.12
N ALA A 194 -23.70 -10.87 7.86
CA ALA A 194 -24.79 -10.94 8.81
C ALA A 194 -25.25 -12.38 9.07
N ILE A 195 -25.28 -13.27 8.06
CA ILE A 195 -25.65 -14.68 8.26
C ILE A 195 -24.59 -15.47 9.04
N ASP A 196 -23.34 -15.05 8.97
CA ASP A 196 -22.20 -15.78 9.53
C ASP A 196 -21.99 -15.58 11.03
N TYR A 197 -22.61 -14.61 11.70
CA TYR A 197 -22.43 -14.44 13.15
C TYR A 197 -23.58 -15.08 13.93
N PRO A 198 -23.34 -15.85 15.00
CA PRO A 198 -22.05 -16.14 15.64
C PRO A 198 -21.29 -17.35 15.07
N ASN A 199 -21.87 -18.13 14.15
CA ASN A 199 -21.33 -19.39 13.65
C ASN A 199 -20.97 -19.34 12.15
N PRO A 200 -19.82 -18.73 11.78
CA PRO A 200 -19.48 -18.51 10.37
C PRO A 200 -19.13 -19.80 9.64
N ILE A 201 -19.59 -19.91 8.39
CA ILE A 201 -19.17 -20.97 7.45
C ILE A 201 -18.23 -20.35 6.43
N PHE A 202 -16.96 -20.21 6.82
CA PHE A 202 -15.99 -19.43 6.07
C PHE A 202 -15.74 -19.88 4.62
N PRO A 203 -15.76 -21.18 4.28
CA PRO A 203 -15.61 -21.59 2.88
C PRO A 203 -16.64 -20.96 1.94
N TYR A 204 -17.91 -20.90 2.34
CA TYR A 204 -18.96 -20.28 1.54
C TYR A 204 -18.82 -18.76 1.47
N LEU A 205 -18.45 -18.13 2.59
CA LEU A 205 -18.13 -16.70 2.63
C LEU A 205 -17.01 -16.33 1.66
N VAL A 206 -15.98 -17.16 1.50
CA VAL A 206 -14.91 -16.90 0.54
C VAL A 206 -15.43 -16.88 -0.90
N PHE A 207 -16.27 -17.82 -1.30
CA PHE A 207 -16.86 -17.82 -2.65
C PHE A 207 -17.75 -16.59 -2.88
N LEU A 208 -18.52 -16.19 -1.87
CA LEU A 208 -19.30 -14.95 -1.88
C LEU A 208 -18.39 -13.72 -2.06
N LEU A 209 -17.29 -13.63 -1.30
CA LEU A 209 -16.33 -12.53 -1.39
C LEU A 209 -15.60 -12.51 -2.74
N ILE A 210 -15.28 -13.67 -3.32
CA ILE A 210 -14.72 -13.77 -4.68
C ILE A 210 -15.71 -13.19 -5.68
N ALA A 211 -16.98 -13.59 -5.61
CA ALA A 211 -18.03 -13.06 -6.49
C ALA A 211 -18.18 -11.54 -6.33
N ALA A 212 -18.23 -11.03 -5.09
CA ALA A 212 -18.33 -9.60 -4.80
C ALA A 212 -17.15 -8.80 -5.38
N ASN A 213 -15.92 -9.29 -5.18
CA ASN A 213 -14.73 -8.65 -5.73
C ASN A 213 -14.72 -8.66 -7.26
N MET A 214 -15.10 -9.76 -7.90
CA MET A 214 -15.24 -9.82 -9.37
C MET A 214 -16.31 -8.86 -9.91
N LEU A 215 -17.43 -8.72 -9.19
CA LEU A 215 -18.49 -7.76 -9.54
C LEU A 215 -18.01 -6.31 -9.40
N THR A 216 -17.20 -5.97 -8.40
CA THR A 216 -16.65 -4.60 -8.31
C THR A 216 -15.67 -4.25 -9.43
N VAL A 217 -14.93 -5.23 -9.97
CA VAL A 217 -14.10 -5.01 -11.17
C VAL A 217 -14.99 -4.60 -12.35
N PHE A 218 -16.13 -5.26 -12.51
CA PHE A 218 -17.12 -4.88 -13.50
C PHE A 218 -17.76 -3.52 -13.21
N ALA A 219 -18.15 -3.24 -11.96
CA ALA A 219 -18.73 -1.96 -11.54
C ALA A 219 -17.80 -0.77 -11.80
N THR A 220 -16.49 -0.97 -11.61
CA THR A 220 -15.47 0.07 -11.82
C THR A 220 -15.47 0.58 -13.26
N ARG A 221 -15.73 -0.29 -14.24
CA ARG A 221 -15.86 0.12 -15.66
C ARG A 221 -17.01 1.09 -15.90
N LEU A 222 -18.09 0.97 -15.13
CA LEU A 222 -19.29 1.80 -15.24
C LEU A 222 -19.18 3.10 -14.43
N MET A 223 -18.63 3.03 -13.21
CA MET A 223 -18.68 4.13 -12.23
C MET A 223 -17.45 5.03 -12.20
N ARG A 224 -16.31 4.60 -12.76
CA ARG A 224 -14.97 5.20 -12.53
C ARG A 224 -14.61 5.34 -11.02
N ALA A 225 -15.35 4.70 -10.13
CA ALA A 225 -15.21 4.82 -8.69
C ALA A 225 -14.38 3.66 -8.12
N SER A 226 -13.11 3.93 -7.82
CA SER A 226 -12.18 2.90 -7.29
C SER A 226 -12.34 2.63 -5.80
N TRP A 227 -13.08 3.46 -5.06
CA TRP A 227 -13.23 3.35 -3.60
C TRP A 227 -13.95 2.07 -3.15
N ILE A 228 -14.90 1.55 -3.95
CA ILE A 228 -15.64 0.32 -3.61
C ILE A 228 -14.70 -0.89 -3.60
N ARG A 229 -13.72 -0.93 -4.51
CA ARG A 229 -12.68 -1.97 -4.53
C ARG A 229 -11.83 -1.94 -3.26
N TRP A 230 -11.52 -0.75 -2.75
CA TRP A 230 -10.83 -0.59 -1.47
C TRP A 230 -11.69 -1.07 -0.30
N LEU A 231 -12.98 -0.70 -0.28
CA LEU A 231 -13.91 -1.13 0.76
C LEU A 231 -14.02 -2.66 0.82
N LEU A 232 -14.22 -3.32 -0.33
CA LEU A 232 -14.31 -4.79 -0.36
C LEU A 232 -12.99 -5.47 -0.02
N LEU A 233 -11.84 -4.89 -0.40
CA LEU A 233 -10.55 -5.41 0.03
C LEU A 233 -10.43 -5.38 1.55
N VAL A 234 -10.78 -4.25 2.19
CA VAL A 234 -10.75 -4.12 3.65
C VAL A 234 -11.71 -5.12 4.31
N LEU A 235 -12.93 -5.25 3.78
CA LEU A 235 -13.90 -6.22 4.28
C LEU A 235 -13.39 -7.66 4.15
N THR A 236 -12.79 -8.01 3.01
CA THR A 236 -12.19 -9.32 2.76
C THR A 236 -11.06 -9.61 3.77
N ILE A 237 -10.15 -8.66 3.98
CA ILE A 237 -9.06 -8.78 4.96
C ILE A 237 -9.64 -8.98 6.36
N PHE A 238 -10.65 -8.20 6.72
CA PHE A 238 -11.32 -8.29 8.03
C PHE A 238 -11.95 -9.68 8.23
N MET A 239 -12.61 -10.24 7.21
CA MET A 239 -13.19 -11.59 7.29
C MET A 239 -12.14 -12.67 7.48
N PHE A 240 -11.02 -12.61 6.76
CA PHE A 240 -9.92 -13.54 6.94
C PHE A 240 -9.23 -13.38 8.29
N GLN A 241 -9.18 -12.16 8.84
CA GLN A 241 -8.68 -11.92 10.19
C GLN A 241 -9.55 -12.63 11.24
N ILE A 242 -10.87 -12.49 11.14
CA ILE A 242 -11.82 -13.19 12.03
C ILE A 242 -11.68 -14.70 11.88
N TRP A 243 -11.57 -15.21 10.66
CA TRP A 243 -11.34 -16.63 10.43
C TRP A 243 -10.04 -17.12 11.05
N ALA A 244 -8.93 -16.42 10.83
CA ALA A 244 -7.65 -16.74 11.42
C ALA A 244 -7.74 -16.80 12.96
N LEU A 245 -8.37 -15.80 13.58
CA LEU A 245 -8.59 -15.77 15.03
C LEU A 245 -9.43 -16.96 15.51
N LYS A 246 -10.59 -17.20 14.90
CA LYS A 246 -11.46 -18.33 15.28
C LYS A 246 -10.73 -19.66 15.10
N LEU A 247 -10.07 -19.87 13.98
CA LEU A 247 -9.31 -21.08 13.69
C LEU A 247 -8.21 -21.34 14.73
N THR A 248 -7.50 -20.31 15.20
CA THR A 248 -6.51 -20.50 16.27
C THR A 248 -7.12 -20.96 17.60
N ILE A 249 -8.34 -20.53 17.93
CA ILE A 249 -9.05 -21.01 19.13
C ILE A 249 -9.37 -22.51 19.01
N TYR A 250 -9.73 -22.98 17.82
CA TYR A 250 -10.02 -24.40 17.58
C TYR A 250 -8.74 -25.24 17.56
N LEU A 251 -7.66 -24.75 16.94
CA LEU A 251 -6.36 -25.43 16.94
C LEU A 251 -5.76 -25.58 18.34
N GLY A 252 -6.12 -24.71 19.28
CA GLY A 252 -5.76 -24.87 20.70
C GLY A 252 -6.50 -25.99 21.42
N LYS A 253 -7.57 -26.55 20.84
CA LYS A 253 -8.44 -27.56 21.45
C LYS A 253 -8.50 -28.87 20.68
N THR A 254 -8.25 -28.84 19.38
CA THR A 254 -8.55 -29.94 18.45
C THR A 254 -7.42 -30.07 17.43
N ALA A 255 -7.10 -31.30 17.05
CA ALA A 255 -6.09 -31.55 16.02
C ALA A 255 -6.54 -31.01 14.65
N PRO A 256 -5.61 -30.60 13.76
CA PRO A 256 -5.96 -30.07 12.43
C PRO A 256 -6.81 -30.99 11.55
N GLY A 257 -6.70 -32.31 11.74
CA GLY A 257 -7.44 -33.33 10.99
C GLY A 257 -8.93 -33.39 11.32
N ASP A 258 -9.29 -32.99 12.54
CA ASP A 258 -10.66 -33.10 13.08
C ASP A 258 -11.41 -31.76 13.03
N LEU A 259 -10.84 -30.76 12.33
CA LEU A 259 -11.49 -29.47 12.15
C LEU A 259 -12.77 -29.61 11.32
N GLU A 260 -13.85 -29.04 11.84
CA GLU A 260 -15.12 -28.92 11.14
C GLU A 260 -14.96 -28.21 9.79
N PHE A 261 -15.78 -28.60 8.81
CA PHE A 261 -15.79 -28.00 7.47
C PHE A 261 -15.86 -26.46 7.51
N ALA A 262 -16.66 -25.89 8.43
CA ALA A 262 -16.86 -24.46 8.56
C ALA A 262 -15.58 -23.65 8.79
N ILE A 263 -14.52 -24.27 9.33
CA ILE A 263 -13.27 -23.61 9.71
C ILE A 263 -12.06 -24.22 8.96
N ARG A 264 -12.22 -25.42 8.38
CA ARG A 264 -11.20 -26.09 7.56
C ARG A 264 -10.98 -25.37 6.23
N GLY A 265 -9.79 -25.53 5.65
CA GLY A 265 -9.49 -25.04 4.29
C GLY A 265 -8.99 -23.60 4.21
N PHE A 266 -8.56 -23.01 5.33
CA PHE A 266 -8.02 -21.65 5.39
C PHE A 266 -6.91 -21.38 4.36
N LEU A 267 -5.85 -22.21 4.33
CA LEU A 267 -4.69 -22.03 3.44
C LEU A 267 -5.02 -22.12 1.93
N PRO A 268 -5.76 -23.12 1.44
CA PRO A 268 -6.14 -23.14 0.01
C PRO A 268 -7.07 -21.99 -0.37
N LEU A 269 -7.99 -21.57 0.52
CA LEU A 269 -8.95 -20.52 0.21
C LEU A 269 -8.35 -19.10 0.28
N ILE A 270 -7.43 -18.84 1.21
CA ILE A 270 -6.67 -17.57 1.22
C ILE A 270 -5.77 -17.48 -0.02
N ALA A 271 -5.19 -18.60 -0.47
CA ALA A 271 -4.42 -18.66 -1.71
C ALA A 271 -5.30 -18.39 -2.95
N LEU A 272 -6.52 -18.91 -2.99
CA LEU A 272 -7.48 -18.66 -4.07
C LEU A 272 -7.84 -17.17 -4.19
N ILE A 273 -8.17 -16.52 -3.07
CA ILE A 273 -8.38 -15.06 -3.01
C ILE A 273 -7.12 -14.31 -3.46
N GLY A 274 -5.94 -14.76 -3.00
CA GLY A 274 -4.67 -14.19 -3.41
C GLY A 274 -4.46 -14.23 -4.92
N LEU A 275 -4.74 -15.37 -5.55
CA LEU A 275 -4.65 -15.55 -7.00
C LEU A 275 -5.64 -14.67 -7.75
N MET A 276 -6.87 -14.54 -7.24
CA MET A 276 -7.86 -13.62 -7.80
C MET A 276 -7.33 -12.18 -7.78
N TYR A 277 -6.81 -11.68 -6.65
CA TYR A 277 -6.29 -10.31 -6.56
C TYR A 277 -5.04 -10.08 -7.43
N VAL A 278 -4.17 -11.09 -7.58
CA VAL A 278 -3.07 -11.06 -8.56
C VAL A 278 -3.62 -10.89 -9.96
N GLY A 279 -4.64 -11.67 -10.35
CA GLY A 279 -5.32 -11.55 -11.64
C GLY A 279 -5.93 -10.16 -11.85
N ILE A 280 -6.66 -9.64 -10.86
CA ILE A 280 -7.28 -8.31 -10.91
C ILE A 280 -6.21 -7.23 -11.12
N SER A 281 -5.14 -7.23 -10.34
CA SER A 281 -4.06 -6.26 -10.49
C SER A 281 -3.37 -6.41 -11.85
N PHE A 282 -3.09 -7.64 -12.29
CA PHE A 282 -2.42 -7.89 -13.56
C PHE A 282 -3.21 -7.32 -14.74
N PHE A 283 -4.51 -7.60 -14.82
CA PHE A 283 -5.37 -7.02 -15.86
C PHE A 283 -5.59 -5.51 -15.69
N GLY A 284 -5.57 -5.01 -14.46
CA GLY A 284 -5.69 -3.58 -14.15
C GLY A 284 -4.48 -2.76 -14.60
N VAL A 285 -3.29 -3.27 -14.33
CA VAL A 285 -2.01 -2.70 -14.75
C VAL A 285 -1.86 -2.70 -16.27
N LEU A 286 -2.33 -3.75 -16.96
CA LEU A 286 -2.34 -3.82 -18.42
C LEU A 286 -3.35 -2.87 -19.09
N GLY A 287 -4.09 -2.04 -18.32
CA GLY A 287 -5.11 -1.15 -18.87
C GLY A 287 -6.36 -1.87 -19.41
N LYS A 288 -6.47 -3.19 -19.22
CA LYS A 288 -7.62 -3.97 -19.70
C LYS A 288 -8.87 -3.78 -18.84
N ILE A 289 -8.74 -3.32 -17.60
CA ILE A 289 -9.88 -3.06 -16.71
C ILE A 289 -10.41 -1.63 -16.91
N GLN A 290 -9.54 -0.64 -17.09
CA GLN A 290 -9.89 0.78 -17.14
C GLN A 290 -8.79 1.56 -17.89
N GLU A 291 -9.15 2.68 -18.52
CA GLU A 291 -8.25 3.48 -19.37
C GLU A 291 -7.04 4.06 -18.60
N ARG A 292 -7.21 4.41 -17.32
CA ARG A 292 -6.13 4.88 -16.45
C ARG A 292 -5.82 3.85 -15.39
N ILE A 293 -4.54 3.55 -15.19
CA ILE A 293 -4.08 2.66 -14.11
C ILE A 293 -4.46 3.28 -12.76
N SER A 294 -5.23 2.55 -11.94
CA SER A 294 -5.67 3.02 -10.62
C SER A 294 -4.60 2.74 -9.60
N LYS A 295 -4.52 3.61 -8.59
CA LYS A 295 -3.70 3.38 -7.39
C LYS A 295 -4.02 2.05 -6.72
N PHE A 296 -5.27 1.59 -6.79
CA PHE A 296 -5.68 0.26 -6.32
C PHE A 296 -4.91 -0.84 -7.05
N ASP A 297 -4.91 -0.83 -8.38
CA ASP A 297 -4.29 -1.90 -9.18
C ASP A 297 -2.77 -1.96 -8.99
N VAL A 298 -2.13 -0.80 -8.72
CA VAL A 298 -0.68 -0.69 -8.42
C VAL A 298 -0.36 -1.09 -6.98
N ALA A 299 -1.21 -0.78 -6.00
CA ALA A 299 -0.93 -1.12 -4.61
C ALA A 299 -1.33 -2.57 -4.24
N LEU A 300 -2.32 -3.13 -4.95
CA LEU A 300 -2.95 -4.39 -4.61
C LEU A 300 -1.97 -5.57 -4.50
N PRO A 301 -1.01 -5.82 -5.41
CA PRO A 301 -0.09 -6.95 -5.29
C PRO A 301 0.70 -6.95 -3.99
N VAL A 302 1.19 -5.79 -3.57
CA VAL A 302 2.00 -5.63 -2.36
C VAL A 302 1.13 -5.84 -1.13
N ILE A 303 -0.04 -5.19 -1.09
CA ILE A 303 -1.00 -5.36 0.01
C ILE A 303 -1.40 -6.84 0.13
N ASN A 304 -1.73 -7.47 -1.01
CA ASN A 304 -2.14 -8.86 -1.12
C ASN A 304 -1.11 -9.83 -0.53
N VAL A 305 0.15 -9.67 -0.91
CA VAL A 305 1.27 -10.43 -0.35
C VAL A 305 1.38 -10.26 1.16
N ILE A 306 1.30 -9.02 1.66
CA ILE A 306 1.52 -8.71 3.08
C ILE A 306 0.46 -9.38 3.96
N TRP A 307 -0.84 -9.14 3.72
CA TRP A 307 -1.88 -9.64 4.61
C TRP A 307 -2.02 -11.17 4.53
N ILE A 308 -1.87 -11.75 3.33
CA ILE A 308 -1.91 -13.21 3.15
C ILE A 308 -0.77 -13.88 3.90
N PHE A 309 0.45 -13.33 3.78
CA PHE A 309 1.60 -13.86 4.50
C PHE A 309 1.40 -13.76 6.01
N LEU A 310 0.97 -12.60 6.52
CA LEU A 310 0.77 -12.38 7.95
C LEU A 310 -0.27 -13.35 8.54
N PHE A 311 -1.43 -13.52 7.90
CA PHE A 311 -2.45 -14.43 8.41
C PHE A 311 -2.06 -15.89 8.27
N SER A 312 -1.43 -16.27 7.15
CA SER A 312 -0.91 -17.63 6.99
C SER A 312 0.15 -17.95 8.05
N ARG A 313 1.09 -17.03 8.28
CA ARG A 313 2.12 -17.16 9.32
C ARG A 313 1.52 -17.28 10.71
N TYR A 314 0.49 -16.48 11.00
CA TYR A 314 -0.23 -16.52 12.26
C TYR A 314 -0.85 -17.89 12.50
N VAL A 315 -1.61 -18.42 11.53
CA VAL A 315 -2.28 -19.73 11.69
C VAL A 315 -1.26 -20.89 11.70
N LEU A 316 -0.18 -20.81 10.92
CA LEU A 316 0.94 -21.76 10.96
C LEU A 316 1.63 -21.80 12.33
N SER A 317 1.80 -20.65 13.00
CA SER A 317 2.39 -20.61 14.35
C SER A 317 1.54 -21.31 15.42
N HIS A 318 0.27 -21.60 15.11
CA HIS A 318 -0.66 -22.32 15.96
C HIS A 318 -0.91 -23.77 15.48
N GLY A 319 -0.04 -24.32 14.63
CA GLY A 319 -0.03 -25.74 14.30
C GLY A 319 -0.74 -26.15 13.00
N LEU A 320 -1.24 -25.20 12.19
CA LEU A 320 -1.85 -25.54 10.91
C LEU A 320 -0.83 -25.73 9.78
N GLY A 321 -0.14 -26.87 9.78
CA GLY A 321 0.81 -27.26 8.72
C GLY A 321 2.25 -26.88 9.01
N ASP A 322 3.14 -27.22 8.07
CA ASP A 322 4.59 -27.05 8.23
C ASP A 322 5.08 -25.67 7.74
N PRO A 323 5.75 -24.86 8.59
CA PRO A 323 6.30 -23.56 8.20
C PRO A 323 7.31 -23.61 7.05
N THR A 324 8.09 -24.69 6.95
CA THR A 324 9.15 -24.84 5.93
C THR A 324 8.52 -25.01 4.55
N THR A 325 7.57 -25.93 4.43
CA THR A 325 6.78 -26.19 3.22
C THR A 325 6.05 -24.92 2.78
N PHE A 326 5.40 -24.21 3.72
CA PHE A 326 4.78 -22.93 3.41
C PHE A 326 5.78 -21.90 2.88
N GLY A 327 6.95 -21.77 3.53
CA GLY A 327 8.00 -20.85 3.12
C GLY A 327 8.53 -21.13 1.70
N LEU A 328 8.69 -22.41 1.33
CA LEU A 328 9.09 -22.82 -0.01
C LEU A 328 8.01 -22.48 -1.06
N VAL A 329 6.75 -22.85 -0.80
CA VAL A 329 5.63 -22.56 -1.71
C VAL A 329 5.44 -21.04 -1.88
N ALA A 330 5.48 -20.29 -0.78
CA ALA A 330 5.39 -18.83 -0.83
C ALA A 330 6.57 -18.19 -1.57
N SER A 331 7.78 -18.75 -1.46
CA SER A 331 8.94 -18.31 -2.23
C SER A 331 8.77 -18.56 -3.73
N LEU A 332 8.20 -19.70 -4.13
CA LEU A 332 7.85 -19.96 -5.54
C LEU A 332 6.81 -18.96 -6.07
N ILE A 333 5.79 -18.63 -5.26
CA ILE A 333 4.80 -17.60 -5.61
C ILE A 333 5.46 -16.22 -5.73
N ALA A 334 6.45 -15.91 -4.88
CA ALA A 334 7.24 -14.68 -4.97
C ALA A 334 8.01 -14.59 -6.29
N LEU A 335 8.65 -15.69 -6.71
CA LEU A 335 9.28 -15.80 -8.03
C LEU A 335 8.26 -15.63 -9.16
N GLY A 336 7.04 -16.14 -8.99
CA GLY A 336 5.93 -15.88 -9.91
C GLY A 336 5.62 -14.38 -10.07
N HIS A 337 5.58 -13.62 -8.97
CA HIS A 337 5.41 -12.16 -9.02
C HIS A 337 6.58 -11.46 -9.73
N LEU A 338 7.82 -11.87 -9.46
CA LEU A 338 8.99 -11.35 -10.17
C LEU A 338 8.96 -11.70 -11.67
N GLY A 339 8.48 -12.90 -12.03
CA GLY A 339 8.25 -13.32 -13.40
C GLY A 339 7.19 -12.47 -14.11
N LEU A 340 6.10 -12.13 -13.43
CA LEU A 340 5.09 -11.18 -13.94
C LEU A 340 5.68 -9.78 -14.12
N ALA A 341 6.49 -9.30 -13.16
CA ALA A 341 7.19 -8.03 -13.28
C ALA A 341 8.10 -8.01 -14.51
N TRP A 342 8.80 -9.12 -14.77
CA TRP A 342 9.65 -9.30 -15.95
C TRP A 342 8.87 -9.36 -17.26
N LEU A 343 7.72 -10.04 -17.27
CA LEU A 343 6.84 -10.10 -18.44
C LEU A 343 6.30 -8.72 -18.81
N ILE A 344 5.94 -7.91 -17.80
CA ILE A 344 5.44 -6.55 -17.99
C ILE A 344 6.58 -5.61 -18.40
N GLY A 345 7.74 -5.68 -17.73
CA GLY A 345 8.88 -4.81 -17.98
C GLY A 345 9.52 -4.98 -19.36
N ARG A 346 9.33 -6.14 -20.01
CA ARG A 346 9.79 -6.39 -21.38
C ARG A 346 8.93 -5.76 -22.48
N ARG A 347 7.73 -5.28 -22.17
CA ARG A 347 6.85 -4.69 -23.18
C ARG A 347 7.30 -3.26 -23.47
N GLU A 348 7.40 -2.91 -24.76
CA GLU A 348 7.87 -1.58 -25.22
C GLU A 348 6.88 -0.44 -24.89
N GLU A 349 5.60 -0.78 -24.67
CA GLU A 349 4.60 0.18 -24.22
C GLU A 349 4.89 0.62 -22.78
N LYS A 350 4.87 1.95 -22.55
CA LYS A 350 5.23 2.68 -21.31
C LYS A 350 4.35 2.35 -20.07
N VAL A 351 4.11 1.08 -19.76
CA VAL A 351 3.42 0.60 -18.57
C VAL A 351 4.44 0.38 -17.44
N THR A 352 5.26 1.40 -17.15
CA THR A 352 6.39 1.30 -16.20
C THR A 352 5.95 1.12 -14.74
N GLY A 353 4.73 1.57 -14.40
CA GLY A 353 4.14 1.39 -13.07
C GLY A 353 3.83 -0.07 -12.72
N GLY A 354 3.57 -0.90 -13.73
CA GLY A 354 3.18 -2.29 -13.55
C GLY A 354 4.29 -3.21 -13.05
N ALA A 355 5.45 -3.13 -13.70
CA ALA A 355 6.61 -3.91 -13.31
C ALA A 355 7.02 -3.60 -11.87
N THR A 356 6.99 -2.31 -11.48
CA THR A 356 7.33 -1.85 -10.13
C THR A 356 6.44 -2.49 -9.06
N SER A 357 5.13 -2.54 -9.30
CA SER A 357 4.16 -3.12 -8.35
C SER A 357 4.42 -4.60 -8.09
N PHE A 358 4.52 -5.40 -9.15
CA PHE A 358 4.79 -6.84 -9.05
C PHE A 358 6.20 -7.13 -8.55
N GLY A 359 7.19 -6.30 -8.92
CA GLY A 359 8.55 -6.39 -8.43
C GLY A 359 8.64 -6.17 -6.92
N LEU A 360 7.95 -5.15 -6.40
CA LEU A 360 7.87 -4.88 -4.97
C LEU A 360 7.12 -5.99 -4.23
N ALA A 361 6.01 -6.50 -4.78
CA ALA A 361 5.26 -7.59 -4.19
C ALA A 361 6.08 -8.89 -4.12
N GLY A 362 6.75 -9.25 -5.22
CA GLY A 362 7.64 -10.41 -5.28
C GLY A 362 8.83 -10.27 -4.33
N GLY A 363 9.49 -9.11 -4.32
CA GLY A 363 10.60 -8.82 -3.40
C GLY A 363 10.17 -8.89 -1.93
N THR A 364 9.00 -8.35 -1.60
CA THR A 364 8.43 -8.38 -0.24
C THR A 364 8.06 -9.80 0.19
N LEU A 365 7.37 -10.56 -0.66
CA LEU A 365 7.01 -11.95 -0.34
C LEU A 365 8.27 -12.80 -0.16
N LEU A 366 9.27 -12.64 -1.04
CA LEU A 366 10.53 -13.37 -0.95
C LEU A 366 11.29 -13.02 0.34
N ALA A 367 11.33 -11.74 0.70
CA ALA A 367 11.95 -11.25 1.93
C ALA A 367 11.35 -11.89 3.20
N PHE A 368 10.05 -12.19 3.19
CA PHE A 368 9.35 -12.82 4.31
C PHE A 368 9.39 -14.36 4.27
N ALA A 369 9.18 -14.95 3.09
CA ALA A 369 9.00 -16.39 2.92
C ALA A 369 10.32 -17.17 2.84
N LEU A 370 11.35 -16.60 2.23
CA LEU A 370 12.61 -17.31 1.99
C LEU A 370 13.31 -17.74 3.30
N PRO A 371 13.39 -16.91 4.36
CA PRO A 371 13.92 -17.33 5.65
C PRO A 371 13.17 -18.50 6.27
N MET A 372 11.84 -18.59 6.07
CA MET A 372 11.05 -19.71 6.56
C MET A 372 11.29 -20.99 5.75
N GLY A 373 11.41 -20.87 4.42
CA GLY A 373 11.62 -22.03 3.54
C GLY A 373 13.02 -22.63 3.65
N ILE A 374 14.05 -21.79 3.81
CA ILE A 374 15.44 -22.24 3.97
C ILE A 374 15.76 -22.61 5.43
N GLY A 375 15.04 -22.02 6.39
CA GLY A 375 15.34 -22.14 7.82
C GLY A 375 16.57 -21.34 8.27
N ASN A 376 17.15 -20.52 7.38
CA ASN A 376 18.31 -19.69 7.69
C ASN A 376 18.15 -18.26 7.15
N THR A 377 18.06 -17.29 8.07
CA THR A 377 17.86 -15.87 7.76
C THR A 377 19.07 -15.25 7.04
N LEU A 378 20.29 -15.68 7.37
CA LEU A 378 21.52 -15.14 6.79
C LEU A 378 21.65 -15.54 5.32
N VAL A 379 21.48 -16.84 5.03
CA VAL A 379 21.51 -17.36 3.64
C VAL A 379 20.42 -16.68 2.80
N SER A 380 19.22 -16.56 3.35
CA SER A 380 18.09 -15.91 2.67
C SER A 380 18.35 -14.44 2.38
N SER A 381 18.97 -13.71 3.30
CA SER A 381 19.33 -12.29 3.11
C SER A 381 20.41 -12.11 2.04
N THR A 382 21.38 -13.03 1.96
CA THR A 382 22.38 -13.05 0.88
C THR A 382 21.73 -13.28 -0.48
N ILE A 383 20.81 -14.24 -0.60
CA ILE A 383 20.04 -14.47 -1.84
C ILE A 383 19.24 -13.20 -2.20
N LEU A 384 18.59 -12.57 -1.22
CA LEU A 384 17.82 -11.34 -1.45
C LEU A 384 18.71 -10.20 -1.95
N ALA A 385 19.94 -10.07 -1.45
CA ALA A 385 20.92 -9.10 -1.94
C ALA A 385 21.30 -9.35 -3.41
N VAL A 386 21.44 -10.62 -3.83
CA VAL A 386 21.66 -10.96 -5.24
C VAL A 386 20.46 -10.57 -6.10
N VAL A 387 19.24 -10.89 -5.65
CA VAL A 387 18.00 -10.52 -6.35
C VAL A 387 17.87 -9.00 -6.44
N ALA A 388 18.20 -8.27 -5.37
CA ALA A 388 18.22 -6.81 -5.36
C ALA A 388 19.16 -6.26 -6.45
N PHE A 389 20.40 -6.75 -6.51
CA PHE A 389 21.34 -6.34 -7.55
C PHE A 389 20.82 -6.67 -8.97
N GLY A 390 20.26 -7.86 -9.18
CA GLY A 390 19.62 -8.23 -10.45
C GLY A 390 18.47 -7.29 -10.83
N GLY A 391 17.68 -6.84 -9.85
CA GLY A 391 16.64 -5.82 -10.02
C GLY A 391 17.20 -4.50 -10.53
N ALA A 392 18.34 -4.04 -10.03
CA ALA A 392 18.98 -2.81 -10.52
C ALA A 392 19.39 -2.92 -11.99
N TRP A 393 19.97 -4.07 -12.38
CA TRP A 393 20.31 -4.35 -13.77
C TRP A 393 19.08 -4.31 -14.69
N LEU A 394 17.99 -4.96 -14.28
CA LEU A 394 16.71 -4.93 -15.00
C LEU A 394 16.10 -3.53 -15.06
N ALA A 395 16.25 -2.74 -13.99
CA ALA A 395 15.73 -1.37 -13.95
C ALA A 395 16.32 -0.49 -15.05
N GLN A 396 17.62 -0.62 -15.32
CA GLN A 396 18.28 0.11 -16.41
C GLN A 396 17.78 -0.36 -17.77
N LYS A 397 17.68 -1.68 -17.98
CA LYS A 397 17.20 -2.25 -19.24
C LYS A 397 15.76 -1.86 -19.57
N TRP A 398 14.92 -1.70 -18.56
CA TRP A 398 13.49 -1.34 -18.72
C TRP A 398 13.21 0.15 -18.53
N GLU A 399 14.23 0.98 -18.32
CA GLU A 399 14.09 2.39 -17.96
C GLU A 399 13.09 2.62 -16.80
N SER A 400 13.05 1.69 -15.83
CA SER A 400 12.07 1.71 -14.74
C SER A 400 12.68 2.23 -13.45
N GLY A 401 12.41 3.50 -13.14
CA GLY A 401 12.87 4.11 -11.91
C GLY A 401 12.30 3.44 -10.65
N GLY A 402 11.07 2.89 -10.73
CA GLY A 402 10.45 2.19 -9.61
C GLY A 402 11.17 0.89 -9.24
N ILE A 403 11.54 0.07 -10.23
CA ILE A 403 12.30 -1.18 -9.97
C ILE A 403 13.67 -0.89 -9.33
N ARG A 404 14.32 0.22 -9.73
CA ARG A 404 15.58 0.66 -9.11
C ARG A 404 15.41 1.02 -7.63
N TYR A 405 14.27 1.60 -7.24
CA TYR A 405 13.98 1.81 -5.82
C TYR A 405 13.66 0.51 -5.09
N VAL A 406 12.95 -0.41 -5.74
CA VAL A 406 12.68 -1.73 -5.16
C VAL A 406 14.00 -2.45 -4.87
N SER A 407 14.99 -2.41 -5.77
CA SER A 407 16.30 -2.99 -5.49
C SER A 407 17.00 -2.34 -4.30
N TYR A 408 16.90 -1.01 -4.15
CA TYR A 408 17.47 -0.31 -2.99
C TYR A 408 16.81 -0.74 -1.69
N LEU A 409 15.47 -0.80 -1.66
CA LEU A 409 14.72 -1.25 -0.50
C LEU A 409 15.05 -2.70 -0.13
N MET A 410 15.16 -3.60 -1.10
CA MET A 410 15.55 -4.99 -0.87
C MET A 410 16.96 -5.11 -0.28
N GLN A 411 17.91 -4.29 -0.75
CA GLN A 411 19.26 -4.27 -0.20
C GLN A 411 19.29 -3.79 1.26
N ILE A 412 18.52 -2.74 1.57
CA ILE A 412 18.38 -2.22 2.94
C ILE A 412 17.73 -3.27 3.83
N TYR A 413 16.67 -3.94 3.36
CA TYR A 413 16.03 -5.01 4.11
C TYR A 413 17.01 -6.15 4.40
N ALA A 414 17.79 -6.60 3.41
CA ALA A 414 18.79 -7.65 3.62
C ALA A 414 19.78 -7.25 4.73
N ALA A 415 20.31 -6.02 4.69
CA ALA A 415 21.19 -5.50 5.74
C ALA A 415 20.49 -5.39 7.11
N GLY A 416 19.21 -4.99 7.15
CA GLY A 416 18.41 -4.97 8.38
C GLY A 416 18.17 -6.36 8.97
N ALA A 417 17.85 -7.35 8.13
CA ALA A 417 17.69 -8.74 8.53
C ALA A 417 18.99 -9.34 9.08
N LEU A 418 20.13 -9.00 8.48
CA LEU A 418 21.46 -9.33 8.99
C LEU A 418 21.68 -8.76 10.40
N ILE A 419 21.37 -7.48 10.63
CA ILE A 419 21.48 -6.85 11.95
C ILE A 419 20.64 -7.61 12.98
N LEU A 420 19.37 -7.88 12.66
CA LEU A 420 18.48 -8.60 13.59
C LEU A 420 18.98 -10.02 13.87
N ALA A 421 19.50 -10.72 12.87
CA ALA A 421 20.04 -12.06 13.02
C ALA A 421 21.32 -12.10 13.88
N LEU A 422 22.24 -11.15 13.68
CA LEU A 422 23.55 -11.12 14.37
C LEU A 422 23.56 -10.33 15.68
N SER A 423 22.56 -9.48 15.92
CA SER A 423 22.41 -8.76 17.19
C SER A 423 22.25 -9.68 18.41
N LYS A 424 21.66 -10.87 18.20
CA LYS A 424 21.36 -11.84 19.27
C LYS A 424 22.48 -12.86 19.52
N THR A 425 23.32 -13.13 18.52
CA THR A 425 24.28 -14.26 18.56
C THR A 425 25.71 -13.85 18.93
N GLU A 426 26.10 -12.60 18.72
CA GLU A 426 27.52 -12.19 18.76
C GLU A 426 27.97 -11.47 20.04
N MET A 427 27.28 -11.65 21.17
CA MET A 427 27.84 -11.26 22.47
C MET A 427 28.74 -12.34 23.09
N SER A 428 28.77 -13.58 22.54
CA SER A 428 29.54 -14.69 23.14
C SER A 428 30.35 -15.57 22.19
N GLN A 429 29.99 -15.75 20.90
CA GLN A 429 30.82 -16.52 19.95
C GLN A 429 30.72 -16.02 18.49
N PRO A 430 31.85 -15.87 17.77
CA PRO A 430 31.88 -15.51 16.35
C PRO A 430 31.36 -16.67 15.47
N SER A 431 30.41 -16.39 14.58
CA SER A 431 29.88 -17.36 13.62
C SER A 431 30.59 -17.25 12.28
N LEU A 432 31.20 -18.33 11.79
CA LEU A 432 31.80 -18.37 10.45
C LEU A 432 30.73 -18.13 9.37
N ILE A 433 29.52 -18.66 9.55
CA ILE A 433 28.38 -18.47 8.63
C ILE A 433 27.91 -17.01 8.64
N GLY A 434 27.89 -16.36 9.81
CA GLY A 434 27.60 -14.94 9.95
C GLY A 434 28.64 -14.05 9.25
N ALA A 435 29.91 -14.36 9.44
CA ALA A 435 31.02 -13.65 8.80
C ALA A 435 30.98 -13.79 7.26
N THR A 436 30.79 -14.99 6.74
CA THR A 436 30.75 -15.23 5.30
C THR A 436 29.51 -14.61 4.64
N ALA A 437 28.34 -14.74 5.26
CA ALA A 437 27.10 -14.13 4.76
C ALA A 437 27.20 -12.59 4.75
N SER A 438 27.67 -12.00 5.86
CA SER A 438 27.88 -10.55 5.93
C SER A 438 28.91 -10.06 4.91
N ALA A 439 29.99 -10.81 4.68
CA ALA A 439 31.03 -10.46 3.71
C ALA A 439 30.50 -10.45 2.28
N LEU A 440 29.76 -11.51 1.91
CA LEU A 440 29.12 -11.64 0.60
C LEU A 440 28.10 -10.53 0.39
N MET A 441 27.24 -10.27 1.38
CA MET A 441 26.27 -9.18 1.30
C MET A 441 26.94 -7.81 1.15
N ALA A 442 28.04 -7.57 1.88
CA ALA A 442 28.81 -6.34 1.74
C ALA A 442 29.38 -6.21 0.32
N ALA A 443 30.01 -7.27 -0.20
CA ALA A 443 30.57 -7.28 -1.55
C ALA A 443 29.49 -7.02 -2.62
N ILE A 444 28.34 -7.69 -2.53
CA ILE A 444 27.21 -7.49 -3.45
C ILE A 444 26.68 -6.06 -3.36
N ALA A 445 26.51 -5.52 -2.16
CA ALA A 445 26.02 -4.15 -1.97
C ALA A 445 27.01 -3.09 -2.48
N ILE A 446 28.32 -3.28 -2.27
CA ILE A 446 29.38 -2.43 -2.83
C ILE A 446 29.30 -2.45 -4.35
N TRP A 447 29.23 -3.65 -4.93
CA TRP A 447 29.14 -3.83 -6.38
C TRP A 447 27.87 -3.17 -6.93
N HIS A 448 26.73 -3.37 -6.27
CA HIS A 448 25.45 -2.74 -6.60
C HIS A 448 25.55 -1.20 -6.58
N TYR A 449 26.19 -0.62 -5.56
CA TYR A 449 26.42 0.82 -5.50
C TYR A 449 27.31 1.32 -6.65
N TYR A 450 28.44 0.67 -6.91
CA TYR A 450 29.34 1.06 -8.01
C TYR A 450 28.64 0.96 -9.36
N TRP A 451 27.92 -0.13 -9.60
CA TRP A 451 27.15 -0.32 -10.81
C TRP A 451 26.11 0.78 -11.03
N CYS A 452 25.44 1.25 -9.97
CA CYS A 452 24.51 2.38 -10.04
C CYS A 452 25.20 3.70 -10.45
N ARG A 453 26.48 3.87 -10.10
CA ARG A 453 27.27 5.05 -10.44
C ARG A 453 27.83 5.00 -11.86
N GLU A 454 28.15 3.81 -12.36
CA GLU A 454 28.50 3.58 -13.76
C GLU A 454 27.28 3.67 -14.68
N ASN A 455 26.10 3.32 -14.18
CA ASN A 455 24.84 3.32 -14.92
C ASN A 455 23.84 4.31 -14.30
N PRO A 456 24.03 5.63 -14.51
CA PRO A 456 23.10 6.63 -13.98
C PRO A 456 21.70 6.50 -14.60
N PRO A 457 20.63 6.93 -13.88
CA PRO A 457 19.27 6.88 -14.40
C PRO A 457 19.13 7.60 -15.74
N THR A 458 18.45 6.96 -16.70
CA THR A 458 18.16 7.57 -18.00
C THR A 458 17.01 8.58 -17.90
N ALA A 459 16.87 9.43 -18.92
CA ALA A 459 15.74 10.35 -19.02
C ALA A 459 14.39 9.61 -19.10
N GLY A 460 14.34 8.33 -19.47
CA GLY A 460 13.10 7.54 -19.45
C GLY A 460 12.52 7.33 -18.05
N MET A 461 13.36 7.39 -17.00
CA MET A 461 12.97 7.07 -15.63
C MET A 461 12.24 8.24 -14.94
N GLU A 462 10.91 8.26 -15.00
CA GLU A 462 10.06 9.33 -14.46
C GLU A 462 10.27 9.59 -12.94
N THR A 463 10.53 8.56 -12.15
CA THR A 463 10.81 8.69 -10.71
C THR A 463 12.04 9.55 -10.44
N PHE A 464 13.11 9.37 -11.23
CA PHE A 464 14.33 10.14 -11.09
C PHE A 464 14.20 11.53 -11.72
N LYS A 465 13.26 11.77 -12.65
CA LYS A 465 12.95 13.12 -13.12
C LYS A 465 12.29 13.99 -12.04
N THR A 466 11.43 13.41 -11.22
CA THR A 466 10.55 14.14 -10.31
C THR A 466 11.02 14.11 -8.86
N PHE A 467 11.34 12.92 -8.35
CA PHE A 467 11.61 12.67 -6.92
C PHE A 467 13.10 12.72 -6.58
N ASP A 468 13.95 12.03 -7.36
CA ASP A 468 15.39 11.93 -7.05
C ASP A 468 16.27 12.18 -8.28
N LYS A 469 16.45 13.45 -8.62
CA LYS A 469 17.18 13.88 -9.83
C LYS A 469 18.63 13.45 -9.92
N LYS A 470 19.24 13.03 -8.81
CA LYS A 470 20.67 12.71 -8.76
C LYS A 470 20.95 11.28 -8.31
N ASP A 471 19.92 10.45 -8.25
CA ASP A 471 20.03 9.09 -7.71
C ASP A 471 20.72 9.06 -6.35
N ARG A 472 20.30 9.95 -5.46
CA ARG A 472 20.83 9.99 -4.08
C ARG A 472 20.39 8.76 -3.30
N GLY A 473 19.31 8.09 -3.73
CA GLY A 473 18.82 6.83 -3.17
C GLY A 473 19.88 5.73 -3.16
N ALA A 474 20.78 5.68 -4.14
CA ALA A 474 21.89 4.71 -4.14
C ALA A 474 22.83 4.87 -2.92
N ALA A 475 22.86 6.01 -2.24
CA ALA A 475 23.57 6.15 -0.97
C ALA A 475 23.10 5.16 0.10
N PHE A 476 21.82 4.77 0.09
CA PHE A 476 21.31 3.76 1.02
C PHE A 476 21.85 2.36 0.72
N VAL A 477 22.13 2.03 -0.54
CA VAL A 477 22.81 0.78 -0.92
C VAL A 477 24.22 0.76 -0.35
N LEU A 478 24.92 1.89 -0.40
CA LEU A 478 26.24 2.03 0.22
C LEU A 478 26.18 1.95 1.75
N VAL A 479 25.16 2.51 2.38
CA VAL A 479 24.93 2.31 3.83
C VAL A 479 24.71 0.83 4.15
N ALA A 480 23.88 0.12 3.36
CA ALA A 480 23.67 -1.32 3.51
C ALA A 480 24.98 -2.12 3.34
N ALA A 481 25.84 -1.72 2.41
CA ALA A 481 27.17 -2.28 2.24
C ALA A 481 28.07 -2.10 3.47
N LEU A 482 28.13 -0.88 4.00
CA LEU A 482 28.95 -0.55 5.17
C LEU A 482 28.44 -1.27 6.43
N LEU A 483 27.12 -1.36 6.60
CA LEU A 483 26.50 -2.13 7.69
C LEU A 483 26.86 -3.61 7.59
N SER A 484 26.75 -4.20 6.40
CA SER A 484 27.11 -5.62 6.21
C SER A 484 28.61 -5.84 6.45
N GLY A 485 29.46 -4.96 5.91
CA GLY A 485 30.91 -5.03 6.09
C GLY A 485 31.35 -4.82 7.54
N PHE A 486 30.62 -4.01 8.31
CA PHE A 486 30.86 -3.85 9.75
C PHE A 486 30.75 -5.18 10.48
N PHE A 487 29.69 -5.98 10.23
CA PHE A 487 29.55 -7.30 10.87
C PHE A 487 30.65 -8.28 10.46
N THR A 488 31.11 -8.22 9.21
CA THR A 488 32.25 -9.04 8.76
C THR A 488 33.54 -8.68 9.49
N VAL A 489 33.90 -7.39 9.47
CA VAL A 489 35.16 -6.91 10.06
C VAL A 489 35.14 -7.04 11.58
N ARG A 490 33.97 -6.93 12.21
CA ARG A 490 33.77 -7.19 13.63
C ARG A 490 34.25 -8.59 14.04
N VAL A 491 33.97 -9.63 13.25
CA VAL A 491 34.48 -10.99 13.52
C VAL A 491 36.01 -11.02 13.45
N GLY A 492 36.61 -10.32 12.47
CA GLY A 492 38.06 -10.18 12.37
C GLY A 492 38.68 -9.47 13.57
N ILE A 493 38.06 -8.40 14.08
CA ILE A 493 38.51 -7.70 15.30
C ILE A 493 38.47 -8.64 16.50
N TYR A 494 37.39 -9.42 16.66
CA TYR A 494 37.30 -10.39 17.75
C TYR A 494 38.45 -11.41 17.70
N GLN A 495 38.72 -11.97 16.52
CA GLN A 495 39.82 -12.93 16.34
C GLN A 495 41.19 -12.30 16.59
N GLY A 496 41.43 -11.09 16.08
CA GLY A 496 42.69 -10.36 16.30
C GLY A 496 42.92 -10.01 17.78
N LEU A 497 41.88 -9.54 18.48
CA LEU A 497 41.95 -9.29 19.92
C LEU A 497 42.21 -10.58 20.70
N ALA A 498 41.57 -11.68 20.31
CA ALA A 498 41.78 -12.99 20.95
C ALA A 498 43.20 -13.53 20.74
N MET A 499 43.81 -13.30 19.58
CA MET A 499 45.22 -13.66 19.29
C MET A 499 46.21 -12.84 20.13
N LEU A 500 45.89 -11.57 20.38
CA LEU A 500 46.70 -10.67 21.22
C LEU A 500 46.46 -10.86 22.74
N GLY A 501 45.62 -11.82 23.13
CA GLY A 501 45.29 -12.09 24.53
C GLY A 501 44.20 -11.19 25.14
N PHE A 502 43.62 -10.26 24.38
CA PHE A 502 42.57 -9.35 24.85
C PHE A 502 41.17 -9.94 24.63
N ARG A 503 40.75 -10.86 25.51
CA ARG A 503 39.44 -11.55 25.39
C ARG A 503 38.28 -10.88 26.12
N SER A 504 38.45 -9.63 26.59
CA SER A 504 37.42 -8.95 27.37
C SER A 504 36.31 -8.38 26.49
N SER A 505 35.07 -8.42 26.97
CA SER A 505 33.91 -7.78 26.32
C SER A 505 34.13 -6.27 26.12
N ALA A 506 34.80 -5.62 27.06
CA ALA A 506 35.13 -4.20 27.00
C ALA A 506 36.11 -3.87 25.84
N SER A 507 37.16 -4.68 25.66
CA SER A 507 38.11 -4.55 24.54
C SER A 507 37.40 -4.72 23.20
N PHE A 508 36.48 -5.68 23.10
CA PHE A 508 35.71 -5.90 21.89
C PHE A 508 34.72 -4.76 21.58
N SER A 509 34.02 -4.24 22.59
CA SER A 509 33.10 -3.10 22.42
C SER A 509 33.85 -1.85 21.94
N SER A 510 34.99 -1.54 22.57
CA SER A 510 35.88 -0.46 22.15
C SER A 510 36.39 -0.66 20.72
N GLY A 511 36.84 -1.87 20.37
CA GLY A 511 37.28 -2.21 19.01
C GLY A 511 36.22 -1.96 17.93
N GLN A 512 34.94 -2.22 18.23
CA GLN A 512 33.83 -1.88 17.32
C GLN A 512 33.65 -0.36 17.15
N SER A 513 33.86 0.43 18.21
CA SER A 513 33.79 1.90 18.13
C SER A 513 34.93 2.44 17.25
N VAL A 514 36.15 1.92 17.43
CA VAL A 514 37.31 2.22 16.57
C VAL A 514 37.01 1.87 15.11
N LEU A 515 36.36 0.74 14.83
CA LEU A 515 35.96 0.34 13.47
C LEU A 515 35.04 1.39 12.83
N ILE A 516 33.96 1.79 13.51
CA ILE A 516 33.00 2.78 12.99
C ILE A 516 33.70 4.10 12.68
N ILE A 517 34.56 4.55 13.59
CA ILE A 517 35.31 5.81 13.48
C ILE A 517 36.35 5.72 12.35
N GLY A 518 37.06 4.60 12.22
CA GLY A 518 38.00 4.36 11.14
C GLY A 518 37.31 4.32 9.77
N ALA A 519 36.14 3.69 9.67
CA ALA A 519 35.33 3.71 8.47
C ALA A 519 34.90 5.15 8.11
N ALA A 520 34.52 5.97 9.08
CA ALA A 520 34.21 7.39 8.86
C ALA A 520 35.42 8.15 8.27
N ALA A 521 36.63 7.94 8.81
CA ALA A 521 37.85 8.55 8.30
C ALA A 521 38.15 8.12 6.85
N ILE A 522 38.02 6.83 6.54
CA ILE A 522 38.25 6.29 5.18
C ILE A 522 37.24 6.89 4.20
N MET A 523 35.95 6.90 4.55
CA MET A 523 34.89 7.46 3.71
C MET A 523 35.09 8.96 3.47
N MET A 524 35.52 9.70 4.50
CA MET A 524 35.86 11.11 4.39
C MET A 524 37.05 11.34 3.45
N TYR A 525 38.13 10.56 3.62
CA TYR A 525 39.32 10.64 2.78
C TYR A 525 38.99 10.34 1.31
N LEU A 526 38.27 9.25 1.04
CA LEU A 526 37.83 8.89 -0.31
C LEU A 526 36.90 9.94 -0.90
N GLY A 527 35.97 10.49 -0.10
CA GLY A 527 35.12 11.60 -0.50
C GLY A 527 35.92 12.79 -1.00
N VAL A 528 36.94 13.22 -0.25
CA VAL A 528 37.80 14.37 -0.62
C VAL A 528 38.74 14.07 -1.80
N ARG A 529 39.26 12.84 -1.88
CA ARG A 529 40.15 12.44 -2.97
C ARG A 529 39.39 12.38 -4.30
N LEU A 530 38.23 11.71 -4.32
CA LEU A 530 37.40 11.49 -5.50
C LEU A 530 36.47 12.67 -5.82
N THR A 531 36.48 13.73 -5.00
CA THR A 531 35.56 14.87 -5.12
C THR A 531 34.09 14.44 -5.09
N ASN A 532 33.77 13.39 -4.33
CA ASN A 532 32.42 12.83 -4.25
C ASN A 532 31.71 13.29 -2.96
N ARG A 533 30.60 14.04 -3.14
CA ARG A 533 29.79 14.58 -2.03
C ARG A 533 29.05 13.50 -1.24
N GLU A 534 28.68 12.39 -1.86
CA GLU A 534 27.93 11.31 -1.22
C GLU A 534 28.79 10.55 -0.21
N LEU A 535 29.99 10.11 -0.63
CA LEU A 535 30.97 9.47 0.24
C LEU A 535 31.32 10.35 1.45
N ARG A 536 31.48 11.65 1.22
CA ARG A 536 31.70 12.63 2.29
C ARG A 536 30.53 12.72 3.26
N THR A 537 29.30 12.76 2.75
CA THR A 537 28.08 12.82 3.58
C THR A 537 27.95 11.55 4.43
N ILE A 538 28.22 10.39 3.85
CA ILE A 538 28.22 9.10 4.57
C ILE A 538 29.33 9.06 5.63
N GLY A 539 30.52 9.58 5.33
CA GLY A 539 31.60 9.71 6.33
C GLY A 539 31.19 10.57 7.53
N ILE A 540 30.48 11.68 7.30
CA ILE A 540 29.94 12.52 8.39
C ILE A 540 28.87 11.77 9.19
N LEU A 541 27.96 11.06 8.52
CA LEU A 541 26.94 10.25 9.19
C LEU A 541 27.56 9.14 10.06
N LEU A 542 28.59 8.46 9.57
CA LEU A 542 29.33 7.46 10.34
C LEU A 542 30.03 8.07 11.55
N LEU A 543 30.61 9.27 11.42
CA LEU A 543 31.21 9.97 12.55
C LEU A 543 30.17 10.28 13.62
N LEU A 544 28.97 10.74 13.24
CA LEU A 544 27.88 11.00 14.17
C LEU A 544 27.40 9.70 14.86
N ALA A 545 27.27 8.60 14.13
CA ALA A 545 26.94 7.30 14.70
C ALA A 545 28.03 6.82 15.68
N GLY A 546 29.30 7.01 15.32
CA GLY A 546 30.45 6.76 16.19
C GLY A 546 30.41 7.62 17.45
N ALA A 547 30.14 8.93 17.34
CA ALA A 547 29.99 9.84 18.46
C ALA A 547 28.89 9.38 19.42
N CYS A 548 27.71 9.05 18.89
CA CYS A 548 26.62 8.52 19.69
C CYS A 548 27.05 7.26 20.45
N LYS A 549 27.69 6.29 19.77
CA LYS A 549 28.15 5.08 20.45
C LYS A 549 29.18 5.39 21.54
N VAL A 550 30.20 6.20 21.25
CA VAL A 550 31.27 6.51 22.20
C VAL A 550 30.70 7.23 23.44
N PHE A 551 29.91 8.29 23.25
CA PHE A 551 29.47 9.13 24.37
C PHE A 551 28.23 8.59 25.10
N LEU A 552 27.31 7.90 24.43
CA LEU A 552 26.09 7.38 25.06
C LEU A 552 26.23 5.93 25.54
N SER A 553 27.15 5.14 24.96
CA SER A 553 27.33 3.74 25.34
C SER A 553 28.69 3.53 26.00
N ASP A 554 29.79 3.87 25.35
CA ASP A 554 31.12 3.49 25.85
C ASP A 554 31.50 4.23 27.15
N VAL A 555 31.22 5.53 27.26
CA VAL A 555 31.48 6.31 28.50
C VAL A 555 30.73 5.77 29.71
N ILE A 556 29.55 5.18 29.51
CA ILE A 556 28.70 4.66 30.58
C ILE A 556 29.07 3.22 30.93
N SER A 557 29.44 2.42 29.93
CA SER A 557 29.57 0.96 30.05
C SER A 557 31.01 0.43 30.14
N LEU A 558 32.01 1.20 29.69
CA LEU A 558 33.41 0.78 29.65
C LEU A 558 34.24 1.52 30.71
N ASN A 559 35.22 0.81 31.27
CA ASN A 559 36.18 1.37 32.22
C ASN A 559 37.62 1.08 31.77
N GLY A 560 38.56 1.93 32.18
CA GLY A 560 40.00 1.72 31.95
C GLY A 560 40.44 1.90 30.49
N MET A 561 41.40 1.08 30.06
CA MET A 561 42.06 1.20 28.75
C MET A 561 41.09 1.17 27.54
N PRO A 562 40.08 0.28 27.46
CA PRO A 562 39.14 0.27 26.34
C PRO A 562 38.36 1.59 26.17
N LEU A 563 38.00 2.24 27.28
CA LEU A 563 37.35 3.55 27.23
C LEU A 563 38.29 4.62 26.68
N MET A 564 39.54 4.67 27.17
CA MET A 564 40.56 5.61 26.67
C MET A 564 40.79 5.45 25.16
N VAL A 565 40.92 4.21 24.67
CA VAL A 565 41.11 3.93 23.24
C VAL A 565 39.93 4.41 22.40
N SER A 566 38.70 4.23 22.89
CA SER A 566 37.48 4.66 22.19
C SER A 566 37.41 6.19 22.09
N LEU A 567 37.58 6.89 23.21
CA LEU A 567 37.57 8.37 23.27
C LEU A 567 38.71 8.99 22.46
N PHE A 568 39.92 8.44 22.59
CA PHE A 568 41.10 8.92 21.87
C PHE A 568 40.95 8.75 20.36
N SER A 569 40.48 7.59 19.91
CA SER A 569 40.25 7.31 18.48
C SER A 569 39.20 8.26 17.90
N PHE A 570 38.15 8.58 18.65
CA PHE A 570 37.14 9.55 18.25
C PHE A 570 37.74 10.96 18.09
N GLY A 571 38.48 11.44 19.11
CA GLY A 571 39.12 12.76 19.06
C GLY A 571 40.08 12.90 17.88
N LEU A 572 40.91 11.88 17.63
CA LEU A 572 41.86 11.87 16.52
C LEU A 572 41.15 11.89 15.15
N CYS A 573 40.07 11.12 15.01
CA CYS A 573 39.26 11.13 13.79
C CYS A 573 38.52 12.45 13.57
N ALA A 574 38.02 13.09 14.63
CA ALA A 574 37.38 14.40 14.52
C ALA A 574 38.34 15.47 13.96
N ILE A 575 39.58 15.51 14.47
CA ILE A 575 40.65 16.38 13.96
C ILE A 575 40.93 16.06 12.48
N PHE A 576 41.08 14.78 12.15
CA PHE A 576 41.32 14.35 10.77
C PHE A 576 40.20 14.78 9.81
N ILE A 577 38.93 14.61 10.21
CA ILE A 577 37.77 15.00 9.40
C ILE A 577 37.68 16.52 9.25
N GLN A 578 38.02 17.30 10.28
CA GLN A 578 38.11 18.76 10.18
C GLN A 578 39.15 19.19 9.14
N PHE A 579 40.34 18.57 9.16
CA PHE A 579 41.39 18.81 8.17
C PHE A 579 40.95 18.44 6.74
N MET A 580 40.29 17.30 6.57
CA MET A 580 39.72 16.88 5.28
C MET A 580 38.63 17.83 4.78
N ASN A 581 37.77 18.34 5.66
CA ASN A 581 36.76 19.35 5.32
C ASN A 581 37.39 20.66 4.82
N HIS A 582 38.50 21.09 5.45
CA HIS A 582 39.24 22.26 5.00
C HIS A 582 39.82 22.06 3.59
N ARG A 583 40.43 20.90 3.33
CA ARG A 583 40.95 20.55 1.98
C ARG A 583 39.85 20.53 0.91
N TRP A 584 38.67 20.01 1.25
CA TRP A 584 37.51 20.05 0.35
C TRP A 584 37.11 21.49 -0.01
N SER A 585 37.03 22.36 0.99
CA SER A 585 36.67 23.77 0.79
C SER A 585 37.64 24.47 -0.17
N LYS A 586 38.94 24.24 0.01
CA LYS A 586 40.00 24.77 -0.86
C LYS A 586 39.84 24.29 -2.31
N LYS A 587 39.71 22.98 -2.55
CA LYS A 587 39.47 22.41 -3.89
C LYS A 587 38.23 22.99 -4.57
N LYS A 588 37.14 23.20 -3.82
CA LYS A 588 35.90 23.78 -4.37
C LYS A 588 36.09 25.24 -4.79
N LYS A 589 36.88 26.02 -4.06
CA LYS A 589 37.23 27.41 -4.44
C LYS A 589 38.08 27.44 -5.71
N GLU A 590 39.04 26.53 -5.84
CA GLU A 590 39.88 26.40 -7.04
C GLU A 590 39.06 25.99 -8.27
N GLN A 591 38.11 25.06 -8.12
CA GLN A 591 37.22 24.63 -9.21
C GLN A 591 36.12 25.66 -9.54
N GLY A 592 35.67 26.45 -8.56
CA GLY A 592 34.66 27.49 -8.75
C GLY A 592 35.23 28.81 -9.30
N GLY A 593 36.53 29.07 -9.13
CA GLY A 593 37.22 30.24 -9.66
C GLY A 593 37.63 30.14 -11.14
N ALA A 594 37.49 28.97 -11.76
CA ALA A 594 37.88 28.74 -13.16
C ALA A 594 36.77 29.09 -14.19
N VAL A 595 35.62 29.65 -13.77
CA VAL A 595 34.53 30.10 -14.67
C VAL A 595 34.23 31.60 -14.49
N SER A 596 35.12 32.35 -13.84
CA SER A 596 35.00 33.80 -13.77
C SER A 596 36.39 34.44 -13.80
N GLY A 597 36.95 34.51 -14.99
CA GLY A 597 38.06 35.39 -15.35
C GLY A 597 37.76 35.93 -16.76
N PRO A 598 38.07 37.21 -16.98
CA PRO A 598 37.27 38.23 -17.67
C PRO A 598 36.76 37.92 -19.07
#